data_AF-A0A1G1DKD5-F1
#
_entry.id   AF-A0A1G1DKD5-F1
#
_cell.length_a   1.000
_cell.length_b   1.000
_cell.length_c   1.000
_cell.angle_alpha   90.00
_cell.angle_beta   90.00
_cell.angle_gamma   90.00
#
_symmetry.space_group_name_H-M   'P 1'
#
loop_
_entity.id
_entity.type
_entity.pdbx_description
1 polymer ?
#
loop_
_entity_poly.entity_id
_entity_poly.type
_entity_poly.pdbx_seq_one_letter_code
_entity_poly.pdbx_strand_id
1 'polypeptide(L)'
;MPLLRRNKQSIWEVVKMRKNNIRYILLSISLIIIISLSACAMVPVRHADPNNPIRTVAVLPMVNQTNDVEAPQYVRTEFDKKLLGYFYANKPIKDTDQLLRDQMGVTLGAQLDMTTPQKLGELLGVDGVIYGTLMNFDTQITGFINIKKARAKFKLVNTKTGETVWHNGIGIKSETKTGGVGSALSAVGAIKEATQKEEIPWVTIESKSEDSFGGALLGAVAEKAVSKVLKAPLKVETNEMLNRIFFTLPVGPVVRSK
;
A
#
# COMPACT_ATOMS: atom_id res chain seq x y z
N MET A 1 68.81 -7.66 44.69
CA MET A 1 67.66 -6.74 44.61
C MET A 1 67.07 -6.73 43.19
N PRO A 2 66.24 -7.72 42.78
CA PRO A 2 65.80 -7.89 41.38
C PRO A 2 64.32 -7.58 41.09
N LEU A 3 63.55 -7.09 42.07
CA LEU A 3 62.08 -7.05 41.97
C LEU A 3 61.49 -5.86 41.19
N LEU A 4 62.28 -4.84 40.84
CA LEU A 4 61.75 -3.62 40.19
C LEU A 4 61.82 -3.61 38.65
N ARG A 5 62.60 -4.49 38.00
CA ARG A 5 62.69 -4.54 36.52
C ARG A 5 61.53 -5.27 35.86
N ARG A 6 60.92 -6.25 36.52
CA ARG A 6 59.88 -7.13 35.94
C ARG A 6 58.54 -6.40 35.73
N ASN A 7 58.27 -5.35 36.50
CA ASN A 7 57.02 -4.60 36.46
C ASN A 7 56.92 -3.65 35.25
N LYS A 8 58.03 -2.98 34.86
CA LYS A 8 58.01 -2.09 33.68
C LYS A 8 57.70 -2.84 32.39
N GLN A 9 58.33 -4.00 32.14
CA GLN A 9 58.10 -4.77 30.91
C GLN A 9 56.64 -5.23 30.75
N SER A 10 56.00 -5.62 31.84
CA SER A 10 54.58 -5.98 31.90
C SER A 10 53.67 -4.80 31.54
N ILE A 11 53.94 -3.61 32.10
CA ILE A 11 53.14 -2.41 31.83
C ILE A 11 53.29 -1.95 30.37
N TRP A 12 54.51 -2.03 29.80
CA TRP A 12 54.75 -1.68 28.39
C TRP A 12 54.01 -2.61 27.41
N GLU A 13 53.95 -3.92 27.68
CA GLU A 13 53.21 -4.88 26.84
C GLU A 13 51.69 -4.67 26.93
N VAL A 14 51.13 -4.38 28.12
CA VAL A 14 49.69 -4.08 28.28
C VAL A 14 49.30 -2.78 27.55
N VAL A 15 50.12 -1.73 27.63
CA VAL A 15 49.88 -0.47 26.93
C VAL A 15 49.98 -0.64 25.41
N LYS A 16 50.93 -1.46 24.92
CA LYS A 16 51.11 -1.78 23.50
C LYS A 16 49.94 -2.62 22.95
N MET A 17 49.46 -3.61 23.71
CA MET A 17 48.27 -4.41 23.36
C MET A 17 47.00 -3.55 23.31
N ARG A 18 46.81 -2.63 24.26
CA ARG A 18 45.67 -1.69 24.28
C ARG A 18 45.66 -0.77 23.06
N LYS A 19 46.84 -0.33 22.58
CA LYS A 19 46.96 0.56 21.41
C LYS A 19 46.71 -0.15 20.07
N ASN A 20 47.13 -1.41 19.93
CA ASN A 20 46.81 -2.21 18.74
C ASN A 20 45.32 -2.59 18.69
N ASN A 21 44.71 -2.93 19.83
CA ASN A 21 43.27 -3.25 19.88
C ASN A 21 42.41 -2.03 19.55
N ILE A 22 42.80 -0.82 19.98
CA ILE A 22 42.13 0.43 19.60
C ILE A 22 42.23 0.68 18.08
N ARG A 23 43.38 0.37 17.45
CA ARG A 23 43.53 0.49 16.00
C ARG A 23 42.62 -0.47 15.24
N TYR A 24 42.50 -1.72 15.67
CA TYR A 24 41.58 -2.67 15.05
C TYR A 24 40.10 -2.29 15.25
N ILE A 25 39.75 -1.72 16.41
CA ILE A 25 38.40 -1.19 16.67
C ILE A 25 38.08 0.01 15.77
N LEU A 26 39.03 0.93 15.57
CA LEU A 26 38.83 2.07 14.67
C LEU A 26 38.73 1.65 13.20
N LEU A 27 39.51 0.64 12.78
CA LEU A 27 39.44 0.07 11.43
C LEU A 27 38.12 -0.69 11.19
N SER A 28 37.61 -1.42 12.18
CA SER A 28 36.32 -2.12 12.05
C SER A 28 35.13 -1.15 12.03
N ILE A 29 35.18 -0.07 12.83
CA ILE A 29 34.17 1.01 12.77
C ILE A 29 34.18 1.71 11.40
N SER A 30 35.37 2.04 10.87
CA SER A 30 35.50 2.63 9.55
C SER A 30 34.95 1.72 8.45
N LEU A 31 35.17 0.40 8.55
CA LEU A 31 34.67 -0.58 7.58
C LEU A 31 33.13 -0.69 7.63
N ILE A 32 32.53 -0.69 8.83
CA ILE A 32 31.06 -0.71 9.01
C ILE A 32 30.42 0.56 8.46
N ILE A 33 31.05 1.73 8.64
CA ILE A 33 30.59 3.00 8.06
C ILE A 33 30.63 2.92 6.53
N ILE A 34 31.71 2.44 5.93
CA ILE A 34 31.82 2.31 4.46
C ILE A 34 30.75 1.35 3.90
N ILE A 35 30.47 0.23 4.58
CA ILE A 35 29.43 -0.72 4.16
C ILE A 35 28.03 -0.09 4.25
N SER A 36 27.76 0.71 5.27
CA SER A 36 26.45 1.36 5.45
C SER A 36 26.17 2.50 4.47
N LEU A 37 27.20 3.10 3.85
CA LEU A 37 27.01 4.11 2.79
C LEU A 37 26.64 3.52 1.41
N SER A 38 26.77 2.21 1.18
CA SER A 38 26.43 1.58 -0.12
C SER A 38 24.96 1.18 -0.29
N ALA A 39 24.09 1.42 0.70
CA ALA A 39 22.67 1.10 0.62
C ALA A 39 21.84 2.24 -0.01
N CYS A 40 22.19 2.67 -1.22
CA CYS A 40 21.27 3.48 -2.01
C CYS A 40 20.26 2.55 -2.67
N ALA A 41 19.07 2.42 -2.08
CA ALA A 41 17.96 1.70 -2.69
C ALA A 41 17.56 2.43 -4.00
N MET A 42 18.00 1.90 -5.14
CA MET A 42 17.59 2.37 -6.45
C MET A 42 16.10 2.09 -6.63
N VAL A 43 15.27 3.14 -6.61
CA VAL A 43 13.85 3.02 -6.94
C VAL A 43 13.74 2.82 -8.45
N PRO A 44 13.11 1.73 -8.95
CA PRO A 44 12.96 1.54 -10.38
C PRO A 44 12.12 2.67 -10.97
N VAL A 45 12.71 3.42 -11.91
CA VAL A 45 11.99 4.45 -12.66
C VAL A 45 11.08 3.73 -13.66
N ARG A 46 9.78 4.04 -13.64
CA ARG A 46 8.84 3.52 -14.64
C ARG A 46 9.04 4.29 -15.93
N HIS A 47 9.30 3.57 -17.01
CA HIS A 47 9.26 4.12 -18.36
C HIS A 47 7.90 3.81 -18.95
N ALA A 48 7.37 4.72 -19.77
CA ALA A 48 6.17 4.45 -20.52
C ALA A 48 6.41 3.40 -21.60
N ASP A 49 5.36 2.70 -22.02
CA ASP A 49 5.40 1.68 -23.06
C ASP A 49 4.64 2.15 -24.32
N PRO A 50 5.34 2.69 -25.34
CA PRO A 50 4.71 3.19 -26.56
C PRO A 50 3.86 2.16 -27.31
N ASN A 51 4.06 0.87 -27.06
CA ASN A 51 3.33 -0.22 -27.73
C ASN A 51 1.99 -0.54 -27.06
N ASN A 52 1.73 -0.01 -25.85
CA ASN A 52 0.47 -0.24 -25.18
C ASN A 52 -0.69 0.43 -25.96
N PRO A 53 -1.68 -0.35 -26.44
CA PRO A 53 -2.77 0.19 -27.26
C PRO A 53 -3.80 1.00 -26.44
N ILE A 54 -3.77 0.90 -25.11
CA ILE A 54 -4.69 1.60 -24.21
C ILE A 54 -4.07 2.94 -23.80
N ARG A 55 -4.53 4.03 -24.41
CA ARG A 55 -4.02 5.39 -24.13
C ARG A 55 -4.87 6.08 -23.07
N THR A 56 -6.19 6.02 -23.24
CA THR A 56 -7.17 6.66 -22.37
C THR A 56 -7.87 5.63 -21.50
N VAL A 57 -8.06 5.96 -20.23
CA VAL A 57 -8.70 5.07 -19.25
C VAL A 57 -9.76 5.81 -18.46
N ALA A 58 -10.80 5.11 -18.03
CA ALA A 58 -11.75 5.59 -17.04
C ALA A 58 -11.88 4.59 -15.88
N VAL A 59 -11.78 5.07 -14.65
CA VAL A 59 -12.05 4.27 -13.45
C VAL A 59 -13.55 4.27 -13.19
N LEU A 60 -14.20 3.12 -13.29
CA LEU A 60 -15.66 2.99 -13.15
C LEU A 60 -16.10 2.95 -11.68
N PRO A 61 -17.39 3.21 -11.38
CA PRO A 61 -17.95 2.98 -10.05
C PRO A 61 -17.67 1.56 -9.54
N MET A 62 -17.21 1.44 -8.30
CA MET A 62 -16.84 0.15 -7.72
C MET A 62 -18.06 -0.63 -7.22
N VAL A 63 -18.01 -1.95 -7.34
CA VAL A 63 -18.96 -2.86 -6.67
C VAL A 63 -18.64 -2.86 -5.17
N ASN A 64 -19.67 -2.67 -4.33
CA ASN A 64 -19.54 -2.67 -2.88
C ASN A 64 -20.06 -3.99 -2.29
N GLN A 65 -19.18 -4.75 -1.64
CA GLN A 65 -19.55 -5.93 -0.84
C GLN A 65 -19.33 -5.71 0.66
N THR A 66 -19.15 -4.45 1.07
CA THR A 66 -18.93 -4.04 2.46
C THR A 66 -20.18 -3.37 3.03
N ASN A 67 -20.18 -3.14 4.35
CA ASN A 67 -21.24 -2.39 5.03
C ASN A 67 -21.00 -0.86 5.01
N ASP A 68 -19.88 -0.41 4.46
CA ASP A 68 -19.53 1.01 4.37
C ASP A 68 -19.94 1.56 2.99
N VAL A 69 -20.85 2.54 2.98
CA VAL A 69 -21.40 3.14 1.77
C VAL A 69 -20.39 4.06 1.07
N GLU A 70 -19.48 4.68 1.81
CA GLU A 70 -18.51 5.66 1.31
C GLU A 70 -17.18 5.02 0.89
N ALA A 71 -16.86 3.85 1.46
CA ALA A 71 -15.60 3.15 1.22
C ALA A 71 -15.27 2.88 -0.27
N PRO A 72 -16.22 2.44 -1.13
CA PRO A 72 -15.93 2.22 -2.55
C PRO A 72 -15.48 3.50 -3.25
N GLN A 73 -16.12 4.64 -2.96
CA GLN A 73 -15.76 5.92 -3.57
C GLN A 73 -14.41 6.42 -3.06
N TYR A 74 -14.10 6.20 -1.78
CA TYR A 74 -12.79 6.49 -1.20
C TYR A 74 -11.68 5.70 -1.90
N VAL A 75 -11.82 4.36 -1.98
CA VAL A 75 -10.82 3.48 -2.59
C VAL A 75 -10.66 3.78 -4.08
N ARG A 76 -11.76 4.03 -4.80
CA ARG A 76 -11.73 4.45 -6.21
C ARG A 76 -10.95 5.74 -6.41
N THR A 77 -11.16 6.72 -5.55
CA THR A 77 -10.46 8.03 -5.60
C THR A 77 -8.95 7.86 -5.35
N GLU A 78 -8.56 7.02 -4.40
CA GLU A 78 -7.14 6.75 -4.15
C GLU A 78 -6.49 5.95 -5.29
N PHE A 79 -7.24 5.03 -5.91
CA PHE A 79 -6.80 4.34 -7.13
C PHE A 79 -6.54 5.34 -8.26
N ASP A 80 -7.49 6.23 -8.53
CA ASP A 80 -7.43 7.23 -9.60
C ASP A 80 -6.23 8.19 -9.46
N LYS A 81 -5.99 8.69 -8.24
CA LYS A 81 -4.80 9.50 -7.93
C LYS A 81 -3.51 8.76 -8.25
N LYS A 82 -3.44 7.47 -7.95
CA LYS A 82 -2.24 6.65 -8.18
C LYS A 82 -2.02 6.34 -9.66
N LEU A 83 -3.11 6.22 -10.43
CA LEU A 83 -3.10 5.96 -11.87
C LEU A 83 -2.42 7.07 -12.68
N LEU A 84 -2.44 8.31 -12.19
CA LEU A 84 -1.71 9.43 -12.80
C LEU A 84 -0.21 9.16 -12.97
N GLY A 85 0.38 8.30 -12.13
CA GLY A 85 1.80 7.89 -12.23
C GLY A 85 2.08 6.78 -13.25
N TYR A 86 1.08 6.30 -13.99
CA TYR A 86 1.18 5.14 -14.90
C TYR A 86 1.03 5.51 -16.39
N PHE A 87 1.19 6.78 -16.76
CA PHE A 87 1.25 7.25 -18.15
C PHE A 87 -0.02 7.03 -19.00
N TYR A 88 -1.17 6.79 -18.37
CA TYR A 88 -2.48 6.79 -19.04
C TYR A 88 -3.10 8.19 -19.03
N ALA A 89 -3.84 8.54 -20.08
CA ALA A 89 -4.75 9.67 -20.07
C ALA A 89 -6.02 9.28 -19.29
N ASN A 90 -6.05 9.63 -18.03
CA ASN A 90 -7.18 9.31 -17.16
C ASN A 90 -8.35 10.28 -17.38
N LYS A 91 -9.55 9.75 -17.57
CA LYS A 91 -10.78 10.54 -17.55
C LYS A 91 -11.16 10.86 -16.10
N PRO A 92 -11.51 12.11 -15.78
CA PRO A 92 -11.96 12.47 -14.44
C PRO A 92 -13.14 11.60 -13.96
N ILE A 93 -13.09 11.18 -12.69
CA ILE A 93 -14.17 10.40 -12.05
C ILE A 93 -15.52 11.11 -12.16
N LYS A 94 -15.56 12.43 -11.94
CA LYS A 94 -16.80 13.21 -11.95
C LYS A 94 -17.49 13.14 -13.31
N ASP A 95 -16.73 13.31 -14.39
CA ASP A 95 -17.23 13.27 -15.76
C ASP A 95 -17.67 11.85 -16.13
N THR A 96 -16.91 10.85 -15.70
CA THR A 96 -17.26 9.43 -15.86
C THR A 96 -18.61 9.14 -15.21
N ASP A 97 -18.80 9.56 -13.96
CA ASP A 97 -20.04 9.32 -13.24
C ASP A 97 -21.22 10.08 -13.84
N GLN A 98 -21.00 11.31 -14.30
CA GLN A 98 -22.05 12.10 -14.94
C GLN A 98 -22.53 11.45 -16.23
N LEU A 99 -21.61 11.04 -17.12
CA LEU A 99 -21.96 10.38 -18.37
C LEU A 99 -22.68 9.04 -18.15
N LEU A 100 -22.19 8.22 -17.20
CA LEU A 100 -22.82 6.94 -16.86
C LEU A 100 -24.25 7.11 -16.34
N ARG A 101 -24.47 8.10 -15.48
CA ARG A 101 -25.80 8.43 -14.96
C ARG A 101 -26.73 8.95 -16.05
N ASP A 102 -26.28 9.95 -16.79
CA ASP A 102 -27.14 10.71 -17.71
C ASP A 102 -27.52 9.89 -18.95
N GLN A 103 -26.64 9.00 -19.43
CA GLN A 103 -26.88 8.25 -20.67
C GLN A 103 -27.19 6.76 -20.48
N MET A 104 -26.71 6.13 -19.40
CA MET A 104 -26.97 4.70 -19.14
C MET A 104 -27.78 4.44 -17.86
N GLY A 105 -28.10 5.47 -17.08
CA GLY A 105 -28.77 5.31 -15.78
C GLY A 105 -27.93 4.56 -14.74
N VAL A 106 -26.62 4.43 -14.97
CA VAL A 106 -25.70 3.67 -14.11
C VAL A 106 -25.19 4.59 -13.00
N THR A 107 -25.53 4.26 -11.76
CA THR A 107 -25.08 4.97 -10.55
C THR A 107 -24.23 4.07 -9.65
N LEU A 108 -24.36 2.75 -9.78
CA LEU A 108 -23.71 1.75 -8.93
C LEU A 108 -22.82 0.81 -9.75
N GLY A 109 -21.71 0.37 -9.17
CA GLY A 109 -20.79 -0.55 -9.83
C GLY A 109 -21.44 -1.89 -10.21
N ALA A 110 -22.39 -2.37 -9.42
CA ALA A 110 -23.12 -3.62 -9.70
C ALA A 110 -23.97 -3.56 -10.97
N GLN A 111 -24.29 -2.35 -11.46
CA GLN A 111 -25.06 -2.18 -12.69
C GLN A 111 -24.20 -2.26 -13.95
N LEU A 112 -22.86 -2.20 -13.81
CA LEU A 112 -21.95 -2.20 -14.96
C LEU A 112 -21.95 -3.53 -15.72
N ASP A 113 -22.35 -4.63 -15.09
CA ASP A 113 -22.46 -5.94 -15.74
C ASP A 113 -23.66 -6.01 -16.71
N MET A 114 -24.58 -5.04 -16.67
CA MET A 114 -25.70 -4.92 -17.60
C MET A 114 -25.30 -4.26 -18.94
N THR A 115 -24.06 -3.78 -19.06
CA THR A 115 -23.53 -3.16 -20.27
C THR A 115 -22.19 -3.79 -20.67
N THR A 116 -21.82 -3.63 -21.93
CA THR A 116 -20.57 -4.20 -22.44
C THR A 116 -19.42 -3.20 -22.32
N PRO A 117 -18.17 -3.66 -22.17
CA PRO A 117 -16.99 -2.78 -22.17
C PRO A 117 -16.91 -1.88 -23.42
N GLN A 118 -17.37 -2.37 -24.57
CA GLN A 118 -17.44 -1.64 -25.83
C GLN A 118 -18.35 -0.41 -25.70
N LYS A 119 -19.58 -0.61 -25.22
CA LYS A 119 -20.55 0.49 -25.03
C LYS A 119 -20.05 1.50 -24.01
N LEU A 120 -19.43 1.02 -22.92
CA LEU A 120 -18.81 1.89 -21.92
C LEU A 120 -17.68 2.73 -22.53
N GLY A 121 -16.83 2.12 -23.37
CA GLY A 121 -15.77 2.81 -24.09
C GLY A 121 -16.27 3.84 -25.10
N GLU A 122 -17.34 3.53 -25.83
CA GLU A 122 -17.99 4.46 -26.76
C GLU A 122 -18.58 5.67 -26.04
N LEU A 123 -19.34 5.43 -24.96
CA LEU A 123 -19.94 6.49 -24.14
C LEU A 123 -18.88 7.42 -23.53
N LEU A 124 -17.84 6.82 -22.94
CA LEU A 124 -16.81 7.56 -22.24
C LEU A 124 -15.76 8.11 -23.22
N GLY A 125 -15.63 7.57 -24.42
CA GLY A 125 -14.53 7.91 -25.34
C GLY A 125 -13.17 7.50 -24.78
N VAL A 126 -13.06 6.27 -24.25
CA VAL A 126 -11.82 5.72 -23.68
C VAL A 126 -11.43 4.37 -24.29
N ASP A 127 -10.12 4.10 -24.38
CA ASP A 127 -9.58 2.84 -24.90
C ASP A 127 -9.63 1.70 -23.86
N GLY A 128 -9.69 2.04 -22.56
CA GLY A 128 -9.72 1.09 -21.47
C GLY A 128 -10.66 1.52 -20.35
N VAL A 129 -11.29 0.54 -19.70
CA VAL A 129 -12.10 0.78 -18.51
C VAL A 129 -11.60 -0.07 -17.33
N ILE A 130 -11.55 0.54 -16.15
CA ILE A 130 -11.10 -0.11 -14.93
C ILE A 130 -12.30 -0.43 -14.06
N TYR A 131 -12.56 -1.72 -13.87
CA TYR A 131 -13.56 -2.21 -12.91
C TYR A 131 -12.90 -2.45 -11.56
N GLY A 132 -13.63 -2.22 -10.48
CA GLY A 132 -13.19 -2.52 -9.12
C GLY A 132 -14.30 -3.17 -8.29
N THR A 133 -13.91 -4.06 -7.39
CA THR A 133 -14.80 -4.63 -6.36
C THR A 133 -14.13 -4.47 -5.00
N LEU A 134 -14.82 -3.82 -4.07
CA LEU A 134 -14.41 -3.71 -2.67
C LEU A 134 -15.07 -4.85 -1.87
N MET A 135 -14.24 -5.74 -1.33
CA MET A 135 -14.67 -6.98 -0.65
C MET A 135 -14.70 -6.82 0.87
N ASN A 136 -13.68 -6.17 1.44
CA ASN A 136 -13.62 -5.87 2.87
C ASN A 136 -13.11 -4.44 3.09
N PHE A 137 -13.71 -3.76 4.07
CA PHE A 137 -13.30 -2.43 4.51
C PHE A 137 -13.87 -2.21 5.92
N ASP A 138 -13.24 -2.84 6.91
CA ASP A 138 -13.74 -2.88 8.28
C ASP A 138 -12.63 -2.75 9.31
N THR A 139 -13.01 -2.16 10.45
CA THR A 139 -12.19 -2.08 11.67
C THR A 139 -12.91 -2.86 12.77
N GLN A 140 -12.21 -3.79 13.41
CA GLN A 140 -12.71 -4.58 14.54
C GLN A 140 -11.86 -4.26 15.77
N ILE A 141 -12.51 -3.77 16.82
CA ILE A 141 -11.87 -3.41 18.09
C ILE A 141 -12.34 -4.38 19.16
N THR A 142 -11.42 -5.14 19.76
CA THR A 142 -11.70 -6.12 20.81
C THR A 142 -10.75 -5.91 21.98
N GLY A 143 -11.17 -5.12 22.98
CA GLY A 143 -10.45 -4.90 24.25
C GLY A 143 -9.02 -4.39 24.08
N PHE A 144 -8.09 -5.31 23.80
CA PHE A 144 -6.65 -5.10 23.64
C PHE A 144 -6.18 -5.18 22.19
N ILE A 145 -7.01 -5.61 21.24
CA ILE A 145 -6.62 -5.82 19.83
C ILE A 145 -7.49 -4.96 18.92
N ASN A 146 -6.86 -4.23 18.01
CA ASN A 146 -7.49 -3.54 16.91
C ASN A 146 -7.06 -4.19 15.60
N ILE A 147 -8.02 -4.67 14.80
CA ILE A 147 -7.79 -5.31 13.51
C ILE A 147 -8.43 -4.47 12.42
N LYS A 148 -7.65 -4.03 11.43
CA LYS A 148 -8.15 -3.31 10.25
C LYS A 148 -7.97 -4.17 9.01
N LYS A 149 -8.97 -4.20 8.13
CA LYS A 149 -8.97 -5.00 6.90
C LYS A 149 -9.44 -4.18 5.71
N ALA A 150 -8.63 -4.12 4.66
CA ALA A 150 -9.01 -3.57 3.35
C ALA A 150 -8.72 -4.61 2.26
N ARG A 151 -9.71 -4.98 1.46
CA ARG A 151 -9.54 -5.95 0.37
C ARG A 151 -10.32 -5.52 -0.86
N ALA A 152 -9.63 -5.46 -1.99
CA ALA A 152 -10.23 -5.13 -3.26
C ALA A 152 -9.58 -5.90 -4.41
N LYS A 153 -10.30 -5.99 -5.52
CA LYS A 153 -9.80 -6.45 -6.82
C LYS A 153 -10.12 -5.43 -7.89
N PHE A 154 -9.24 -5.34 -8.88
CA PHE A 154 -9.40 -4.50 -10.05
C PHE A 154 -9.10 -5.30 -11.31
N LYS A 155 -9.73 -4.89 -12.41
CA LYS A 155 -9.40 -5.36 -13.76
C LYS A 155 -9.43 -4.20 -14.74
N LEU A 156 -8.49 -4.18 -15.68
CA LEU A 156 -8.43 -3.28 -16.83
C LEU A 156 -8.91 -4.06 -18.05
N VAL A 157 -9.94 -3.53 -18.71
CA VAL A 157 -10.55 -4.13 -19.89
C VAL A 157 -10.35 -3.21 -21.08
N ASN A 158 -9.85 -3.75 -22.18
CA ASN A 158 -9.76 -3.04 -23.45
C ASN A 158 -11.16 -2.88 -24.03
N THR A 159 -11.59 -1.64 -24.29
CA THR A 159 -12.95 -1.36 -24.74
C THR A 159 -13.18 -1.76 -26.20
N LYS A 160 -12.14 -1.84 -27.03
CA LYS A 160 -12.25 -2.24 -28.43
C LYS A 160 -12.47 -3.75 -28.57
N THR A 161 -11.72 -4.54 -27.79
CA THR A 161 -11.77 -6.01 -27.87
C THR A 161 -12.70 -6.63 -26.84
N GLY A 162 -12.97 -5.94 -25.73
CA GLY A 162 -13.66 -6.51 -24.55
C GLY A 162 -12.78 -7.41 -23.69
N GLU A 163 -11.50 -7.56 -24.04
CA GLU A 163 -10.56 -8.44 -23.35
C GLU A 163 -10.06 -7.80 -22.05
N THR A 164 -9.96 -8.62 -20.99
CA THR A 164 -9.29 -8.21 -19.75
C THR A 164 -7.78 -8.31 -19.96
N VAL A 165 -7.12 -7.17 -20.10
CA VAL A 165 -5.66 -7.10 -20.33
C VAL A 165 -4.85 -7.15 -19.03
N TRP A 166 -5.49 -6.87 -17.90
CA TRP A 166 -4.87 -6.94 -16.59
C TRP A 166 -5.93 -7.13 -15.50
N HIS A 167 -5.59 -7.91 -14.47
CA HIS A 167 -6.36 -7.99 -13.24
C HIS A 167 -5.43 -8.26 -12.06
N ASN A 168 -5.77 -7.73 -10.90
CA ASN A 168 -5.11 -8.05 -9.65
C ASN A 168 -6.03 -7.75 -8.46
N GLY A 169 -5.82 -8.43 -7.34
CA GLY A 169 -6.52 -8.18 -6.10
C GLY A 169 -5.70 -8.65 -4.92
N ILE A 170 -5.83 -7.96 -3.79
CA ILE A 170 -5.16 -8.32 -2.55
C ILE A 170 -5.95 -7.79 -1.36
N GLY A 171 -5.88 -8.49 -0.24
CA GLY A 171 -6.34 -8.02 1.06
C GLY A 171 -5.18 -7.62 1.94
N ILE A 172 -5.29 -6.49 2.63
CA ILE A 172 -4.37 -6.04 3.65
C ILE A 172 -5.06 -6.12 5.01
N LYS A 173 -4.38 -6.76 5.97
CA LYS A 173 -4.80 -6.84 7.36
C LYS A 173 -3.74 -6.17 8.23
N SER A 174 -4.12 -5.27 9.12
CA SER A 174 -3.22 -4.76 10.16
C SER A 174 -3.77 -5.10 11.54
N GLU A 175 -2.88 -5.39 12.48
CA GLU A 175 -3.23 -5.72 13.86
C GLU A 175 -2.40 -4.87 14.82
N THR A 176 -3.07 -4.16 15.72
CA THR A 176 -2.43 -3.39 16.80
C THR A 176 -2.86 -3.96 18.15
N LYS A 177 -1.89 -4.30 18.99
CA LYS A 177 -2.13 -4.68 20.39
C LYS A 177 -1.92 -3.48 21.31
N THR A 178 -2.95 -3.03 22.01
CA THR A 178 -2.87 -1.97 23.02
C THR A 178 -2.33 -2.58 24.32
N GLY A 179 -1.07 -2.32 24.68
CA GLY A 179 -0.51 -2.77 25.97
C GLY A 179 1.00 -3.03 26.09
N GLY A 180 1.86 -2.60 25.14
CA GLY A 180 3.31 -2.79 25.27
C GLY A 180 4.11 -1.71 24.56
N VAL A 181 5.08 -1.12 25.27
CA VAL A 181 6.07 -0.20 24.70
C VAL A 181 6.99 -1.01 23.78
N GLY A 182 6.95 -0.72 22.49
CA GLY A 182 7.93 -1.22 21.51
C GLY A 182 7.32 -2.03 20.38
N SER A 183 7.15 -1.40 19.21
CA SER A 183 7.26 -2.09 17.92
C SER A 183 7.76 -1.11 16.86
N ALA A 184 9.07 -0.86 16.90
CA ALA A 184 9.84 -0.48 15.73
C ALA A 184 10.67 -1.70 15.34
N LEU A 185 10.76 -2.00 14.03
CA LEU A 185 11.36 -3.18 13.36
C LEU A 185 10.39 -4.38 13.31
N SER A 186 9.89 -4.85 12.16
CA SER A 186 10.63 -5.15 10.93
C SER A 186 9.71 -5.28 9.71
N ALA A 187 10.20 -4.86 8.54
CA ALA A 187 9.66 -5.29 7.26
C ALA A 187 9.97 -6.78 7.01
N VAL A 188 9.05 -7.45 6.28
CA VAL A 188 9.16 -8.78 5.66
C VAL A 188 8.93 -9.97 6.60
N GLY A 189 7.75 -10.61 6.45
CA GLY A 189 7.56 -12.02 6.79
C GLY A 189 6.29 -12.35 7.58
N ALA A 190 5.14 -12.42 6.91
CA ALA A 190 4.01 -13.26 7.36
C ALA A 190 2.98 -13.46 6.23
N ILE A 191 3.32 -14.31 5.26
CA ILE A 191 2.29 -15.06 4.53
C ILE A 191 1.94 -16.22 5.47
N LYS A 192 0.87 -16.08 6.26
CA LYS A 192 0.29 -17.21 7.01
C LYS A 192 -1.12 -17.47 6.51
N GLU A 193 -1.18 -18.56 5.76
CA GLU A 193 -2.26 -19.50 5.47
C GLU A 193 -3.73 -19.06 5.53
N ALA A 194 -4.29 -19.10 4.32
CA ALA A 194 -5.67 -19.18 3.94
C ALA A 194 -6.50 -20.15 4.79
N THR A 195 -7.69 -19.69 5.19
CA THR A 195 -8.82 -20.57 5.50
C THR A 195 -10.01 -20.17 4.61
N GLN A 196 -10.24 -21.05 3.64
CA GLN A 196 -11.42 -21.33 2.80
C GLN A 196 -12.11 -20.24 1.95
N LYS A 197 -12.09 -20.52 0.63
CA LYS A 197 -12.88 -19.97 -0.48
C LYS A 197 -12.81 -18.46 -0.68
N GLU A 198 -11.62 -17.96 -0.97
CA GLU A 198 -11.51 -16.60 -1.48
C GLU A 198 -10.32 -16.46 -2.41
N GLU A 199 -10.60 -16.31 -3.71
CA GLU A 199 -9.68 -16.32 -4.86
C GLU A 199 -8.58 -15.24 -4.81
N ILE A 200 -8.63 -14.34 -3.81
CA ILE A 200 -7.71 -13.20 -3.66
C ILE A 200 -6.91 -13.34 -2.35
N PRO A 201 -5.57 -13.21 -2.38
CA PRO A 201 -4.72 -13.46 -1.22
C PRO A 201 -4.79 -12.33 -0.17
N TRP A 202 -4.50 -12.67 1.10
CA TRP A 202 -4.31 -11.73 2.19
C TRP A 202 -2.83 -11.52 2.51
N VAL A 203 -2.48 -10.29 2.91
CA VAL A 203 -1.18 -9.95 3.50
C VAL A 203 -1.39 -9.18 4.80
N THR A 204 -0.69 -9.60 5.85
CA THR A 204 -0.68 -8.89 7.13
C THR A 204 0.48 -7.90 7.18
N ILE A 205 0.21 -6.67 7.64
CA ILE A 205 1.20 -5.63 7.89
C ILE A 205 1.24 -5.28 9.38
N GLU A 206 2.42 -4.98 9.91
CA GLU A 206 2.56 -4.39 11.24
C GLU A 206 2.06 -2.94 11.20
N SER A 207 1.17 -2.59 12.12
CA SER A 207 0.66 -1.22 12.22
C SER A 207 1.76 -0.30 12.74
N LYS A 208 2.22 0.67 11.94
CA LYS A 208 2.93 1.82 12.47
C LYS A 208 1.96 2.59 13.37
N SER A 209 2.27 2.72 14.65
CA SER A 209 1.52 3.58 15.56
C SER A 209 1.64 5.03 15.07
N GLU A 210 0.65 5.52 14.32
CA GLU A 210 0.44 6.97 14.23
C GLU A 210 -0.03 7.41 15.62
N ASP A 211 0.74 8.29 16.26
CA ASP A 211 0.59 8.82 17.63
C ASP A 211 -0.73 9.58 17.91
N SER A 212 -1.78 9.40 17.11
CA SER A 212 -3.06 10.10 17.24
C SER A 212 -4.02 9.48 18.27
N PHE A 213 -3.71 8.30 18.81
CA PHE A 213 -4.69 7.54 19.61
C PHE A 213 -4.38 7.42 21.10
N GLY A 214 -3.15 7.74 21.52
CA GLY A 214 -2.78 7.73 22.94
C GLY A 214 -3.55 8.77 23.78
N GLY A 215 -3.97 9.88 23.17
CA GLY A 215 -4.71 10.95 23.86
C GLY A 215 -6.24 10.82 23.81
N ALA A 216 -6.81 10.07 22.85
CA ALA A 216 -8.25 10.06 22.61
C ALA A 216 -9.02 8.94 23.34
N LEU A 217 -8.33 7.87 23.76
CA LEU A 217 -8.97 6.73 24.41
C LEU A 217 -8.88 6.68 25.93
N LEU A 218 -8.06 7.52 26.56
CA LEU A 218 -7.88 7.45 28.02
C LEU A 218 -9.02 8.12 28.82
N GLY A 219 -10.14 8.53 28.20
CA GLY A 219 -11.22 9.15 28.96
C GLY A 219 -12.60 9.30 28.32
N ALA A 220 -12.86 8.83 27.09
CA ALA A 220 -14.15 9.07 26.44
C ALA A 220 -14.69 7.83 25.72
N VAL A 221 -15.35 6.95 26.46
CA VAL A 221 -16.31 6.01 25.87
C VAL A 221 -17.60 6.77 25.57
N ALA A 222 -17.54 7.64 24.56
CA ALA A 222 -18.72 8.18 23.91
C ALA A 222 -18.97 7.34 22.65
N GLU A 223 -20.15 6.72 22.55
CA GLU A 223 -20.57 5.86 21.43
C GLU A 223 -20.36 6.54 20.05
N LYS A 224 -20.54 7.86 19.99
CA LYS A 224 -20.27 8.68 18.80
C LYS A 224 -18.78 8.77 18.43
N ALA A 225 -17.88 8.78 19.40
CA ALA A 225 -16.44 8.79 19.15
C ALA A 225 -15.97 7.41 18.64
N VAL A 226 -16.47 6.33 19.25
CA VAL A 226 -16.18 4.95 18.81
C VAL A 226 -16.68 4.70 17.39
N SER A 227 -17.93 5.06 17.08
CA SER A 227 -18.50 4.90 15.73
C SER A 227 -17.79 5.75 14.67
N LYS A 228 -17.29 6.94 15.01
CA LYS A 228 -16.50 7.77 14.09
C LYS A 228 -15.10 7.21 13.82
N VAL A 229 -14.48 6.57 14.81
CA VAL A 229 -13.19 5.88 14.65
C VAL A 229 -13.32 4.61 13.82
N LEU A 230 -14.41 3.85 14.00
CA LEU A 230 -14.70 2.68 13.15
C LEU A 230 -14.94 3.04 11.68
N LYS A 231 -15.46 4.24 11.42
CA LYS A 231 -15.67 4.81 10.08
C LYS A 231 -14.48 5.61 9.55
N ALA A 232 -13.39 5.71 10.30
CA ALA A 232 -12.20 6.41 9.81
C ALA A 232 -11.64 5.66 8.61
N PRO A 233 -11.28 6.35 7.51
CA PRO A 233 -10.78 5.69 6.32
C PRO A 233 -9.52 4.89 6.64
N LEU A 234 -9.48 3.62 6.25
CA LEU A 234 -8.34 2.70 6.39
C LEU A 234 -7.20 3.11 5.44
N LYS A 235 -6.63 4.31 5.63
CA LYS A 235 -5.69 4.94 4.70
C LYS A 235 -4.42 4.13 4.52
N VAL A 236 -3.87 3.57 5.60
CA VAL A 236 -2.64 2.77 5.55
C VAL A 236 -2.89 1.48 4.78
N GLU A 237 -3.94 0.75 5.14
CA GLU A 237 -4.30 -0.52 4.52
C GLU A 237 -4.68 -0.32 3.05
N THR A 238 -5.42 0.75 2.73
CA THR A 238 -5.78 1.12 1.35
C THR A 238 -4.55 1.43 0.52
N ASN A 239 -3.62 2.25 1.03
CA ASN A 239 -2.41 2.60 0.31
C ASN A 239 -1.52 1.39 0.05
N GLU A 240 -1.34 0.51 1.04
CA GLU A 240 -0.57 -0.73 0.88
C GLU A 240 -1.23 -1.70 -0.10
N MET A 241 -2.56 -1.81 -0.05
CA MET A 241 -3.34 -2.61 -0.98
C MET A 241 -3.12 -2.11 -2.42
N LEU A 242 -3.31 -0.81 -2.64
CA LEU A 242 -3.12 -0.20 -3.95
C LEU A 242 -1.66 -0.26 -4.42
N ASN A 243 -0.67 -0.07 -3.53
CA ASN A 243 0.76 -0.23 -3.86
C ASN A 243 1.04 -1.60 -4.50
N ARG A 244 0.50 -2.66 -3.89
CA ARG A 244 0.73 -4.04 -4.34
C ARG A 244 -0.06 -4.38 -5.60
N ILE A 245 -1.30 -3.90 -5.71
CA ILE A 245 -2.11 -4.07 -6.91
C ILE A 245 -1.42 -3.42 -8.12
N PHE A 246 -1.03 -2.16 -7.98
CA PHE A 246 -0.40 -1.39 -9.04
C PHE A 246 0.98 -1.89 -9.45
N PHE A 247 1.67 -2.67 -8.60
CA PHE A 247 2.98 -3.24 -8.93
C PHE A 247 2.97 -4.05 -10.24
N THR A 248 1.83 -4.66 -10.57
CA THR A 248 1.63 -5.48 -11.77
C THR A 248 0.88 -4.77 -12.90
N LEU A 249 0.42 -3.53 -12.67
CA LEU A 249 -0.37 -2.80 -13.67
C LEU A 249 0.54 -2.41 -14.85
N PRO A 250 0.17 -2.73 -16.10
CA PRO A 250 0.92 -2.27 -17.27
C PRO A 250 0.98 -0.74 -17.29
N VAL A 251 2.07 -0.21 -17.83
CA VAL A 251 2.27 1.24 -18.02
C VAL A 251 1.66 1.69 -19.35
N GLY A 252 1.09 2.89 -19.37
CA GLY A 252 0.54 3.49 -20.58
C GLY A 252 1.61 4.02 -21.55
N PRO A 253 1.21 4.41 -22.78
CA PRO A 253 2.12 4.76 -23.87
C PRO A 253 2.65 6.19 -23.90
N VAL A 254 2.70 6.88 -22.76
CA VAL A 254 2.98 8.32 -22.60
C VAL A 254 1.78 9.19 -23.01
N VAL A 255 1.25 9.92 -22.04
CA VAL A 255 0.51 11.15 -22.33
C VAL A 255 1.13 12.26 -21.51
N ARG A 256 1.83 13.19 -22.17
CA ARG A 256 2.02 14.52 -21.59
C ARG A 256 0.63 15.14 -21.51
N SER A 257 0.07 15.27 -20.30
CA SER A 257 -1.01 16.24 -20.10
C SER A 257 -0.46 17.60 -20.52
N LYS A 258 -1.06 18.22 -21.54
CA LYS A 258 -0.91 19.66 -21.74
C LYS A 258 -1.59 20.39 -20.59
#